data_AF-A0A3B3SSP6-F1
#
_entry.id   AF-A0A3B3SSP6-F1
#
_cell.length_a   1.000
_cell.length_b   1.000
_cell.length_c   1.000
_cell.angle_alpha   90.00
_cell.angle_beta   90.00
_cell.angle_gamma   90.00
#
_symmetry.space_group_name_H-M   'P 1'
#
loop_
_entity.id
_entity.type
_entity.pdbx_description
1 polymer ?
#
loop_
_entity_poly.entity_id
_entity_poly.type
_entity_poly.pdbx_seq_one_letter_code
_entity_poly.pdbx_strand_id
1 'polypeptide(L)'
;MYRKIAARSNEMQQRPEKRYDRRNGTFKFVNRRDDITLDDDPATLRAEMSCGHAVSPESLTAWCQSLLDQGQYKFTCPALKDGGNQTCGKEWPYVEVRKMAVLTDSEQRHFEESMAALAAANFHEYKSVSIIVCEIITTSLIVPVSITVSSLINCT
;
A
#
# COMPACT_ATOMS: atom_id res chain seq x y z
N MET A 1 15.36 8.04 -35.82
CA MET A 1 14.16 7.75 -35.02
C MET A 1 14.50 7.93 -33.54
N TYR A 2 14.63 9.18 -33.09
CA TYR A 2 14.91 9.47 -31.69
C TYR A 2 13.58 9.53 -30.94
N ARG A 3 13.42 8.65 -29.94
CA ARG A 3 12.26 8.59 -29.06
C ARG A 3 12.12 9.92 -28.34
N LYS A 4 10.99 10.59 -28.56
CA LYS A 4 10.55 11.74 -27.75
C LYS A 4 10.27 11.25 -26.33
N ILE A 5 11.31 11.21 -25.48
CA ILE A 5 11.12 11.22 -24.03
C ILE A 5 11.08 12.70 -23.68
N ALA A 6 9.89 13.27 -23.73
CA ALA A 6 9.65 14.64 -23.30
C ALA A 6 8.60 14.63 -22.18
N ALA A 7 8.97 15.30 -21.10
CA ALA A 7 8.12 15.75 -19.98
C ALA A 7 7.75 14.69 -18.91
N ARG A 8 8.73 14.31 -18.08
CA ARG A 8 8.47 13.87 -16.69
C ARG A 8 9.25 14.73 -15.70
N SER A 9 9.08 16.05 -15.78
CA SER A 9 9.69 16.98 -14.82
C SER A 9 9.25 18.41 -15.09
N ASN A 10 8.04 18.77 -14.67
CA ASN A 10 7.72 20.05 -14.03
C ASN A 10 6.21 20.19 -13.87
N GLU A 11 5.66 19.52 -12.85
CA GLU A 11 4.45 19.96 -12.21
C GLU A 11 4.68 19.83 -10.70
N MET A 12 5.39 20.80 -10.12
CA MET A 12 4.98 21.26 -8.80
C MET A 12 3.58 21.85 -8.97
N GLN A 13 2.58 20.99 -9.11
CA GLN A 13 1.20 21.36 -8.89
C GLN A 13 1.18 21.93 -7.48
N GLN A 14 1.01 23.24 -7.36
CA GLN A 14 0.67 23.88 -6.09
C GLN A 14 -0.69 23.31 -5.70
N ARG A 15 -0.67 22.14 -5.05
CA ARG A 15 -1.85 21.57 -4.43
C ARG A 15 -2.31 22.59 -3.39
N PRO A 16 -3.61 22.92 -3.34
CA PRO A 16 -4.12 23.78 -2.29
C PRO A 16 -3.74 23.17 -0.93
N GLU A 17 -3.19 23.98 -0.04
CA GLU A 17 -2.69 23.54 1.25
C GLU A 17 -3.83 22.87 2.04
N LYS A 18 -3.66 21.60 2.42
CA LYS A 18 -4.68 20.88 3.16
C LYS A 18 -4.61 21.22 4.64
N ARG A 19 -5.73 21.67 5.19
CA ARG A 19 -5.86 22.00 6.61
C ARG A 19 -7.09 21.35 7.21
N TYR A 20 -6.97 20.91 8.45
CA TYR A 20 -8.11 20.49 9.24
C TYR A 20 -9.00 21.69 9.60
N ASP A 21 -10.31 21.48 9.58
CA ASP A 21 -11.25 22.40 10.22
C ASP A 21 -11.21 22.17 11.74
N ARG A 22 -10.81 23.19 12.52
CA ARG A 22 -10.77 23.12 14.00
C ARG A 22 -12.14 22.85 14.62
N ARG A 23 -13.24 23.19 13.92
CA ARG A 23 -14.61 22.96 14.39
C ARG A 23 -15.06 21.52 14.17
N ASN A 24 -14.29 20.74 13.41
CA ASN A 24 -14.57 19.35 13.18
C ASN A 24 -14.20 18.50 14.41
N GLY A 25 -15.19 18.17 15.24
CA GLY A 25 -15.01 17.34 16.43
C GLY A 25 -14.71 15.86 16.17
N THR A 26 -14.51 15.46 14.91
CA THR A 26 -14.23 14.06 14.58
C THR A 26 -12.76 13.66 14.72
N PHE A 27 -11.87 14.63 14.94
CA PHE A 27 -10.42 14.43 15.06
C PHE A 27 -9.94 14.70 16.48
N LYS A 28 -8.96 13.91 16.95
CA LYS A 28 -8.22 14.19 18.17
C LYS A 28 -7.00 15.03 17.81
N PHE A 29 -7.14 16.36 17.90
CA PHE A 29 -6.03 17.27 17.65
C PHE A 29 -4.97 17.21 18.74
N VAL A 30 -3.70 17.25 18.34
CA VAL A 30 -2.55 17.15 19.25
C VAL A 30 -1.51 18.21 18.90
N ASN A 31 -0.83 18.74 19.91
CA ASN A 31 0.18 19.80 19.77
C ASN A 31 1.62 19.26 19.79
N ARG A 32 1.83 18.05 19.28
CA ARG A 32 3.15 17.43 19.13
C ARG A 32 3.57 17.46 17.66
N ARG A 33 4.86 17.29 17.41
CA ARG A 33 5.44 17.18 16.06
C ARG A 33 4.74 16.14 15.19
N ASP A 34 4.81 16.34 13.88
CA ASP A 34 4.39 15.36 12.88
C ASP A 34 5.33 14.14 12.95
N ASP A 35 4.77 12.96 13.17
CA ASP A 35 5.56 11.75 13.34
C ASP A 35 6.04 11.16 11.99
N ILE A 36 5.59 11.69 10.85
CA ILE A 36 6.06 11.33 9.50
C ILE A 36 7.18 12.27 9.06
N THR A 37 6.94 13.59 9.07
CA THR A 37 7.91 14.58 8.56
C THR A 37 8.85 15.12 9.62
N LEU A 38 8.56 14.85 10.91
CA LEU A 38 9.27 15.40 12.07
C LEU A 38 9.13 16.91 12.23
N ASP A 39 8.24 17.53 11.46
CA ASP A 39 7.91 18.95 11.53
C ASP A 39 7.20 19.30 12.84
N ASP A 40 7.66 20.35 13.51
CA ASP A 40 7.16 20.84 14.79
C ASP A 40 6.56 22.25 14.72
N ASP A 41 6.32 22.79 13.50
CA ASP A 41 5.68 24.11 13.34
C ASP A 41 4.37 24.18 14.14
N PRO A 42 4.24 25.09 15.13
CA PRO A 42 3.04 25.22 15.94
C PRO A 42 1.82 25.74 15.15
N ALA A 43 2.01 26.32 13.97
CA ALA A 43 0.92 26.76 13.11
C ALA A 43 0.19 25.59 12.42
N THR A 44 0.88 24.45 12.24
CA THR A 44 0.34 23.26 11.59
C THR A 44 -0.56 22.47 12.54
N LEU A 45 -1.82 22.28 12.14
CA LEU A 45 -2.75 21.40 12.87
C LEU A 45 -2.46 19.94 12.56
N ARG A 46 -2.31 19.14 13.62
CA ARG A 46 -2.04 17.71 13.52
C ARG A 46 -3.08 16.93 14.29
N ALA A 47 -3.44 15.77 13.77
CA ALA A 47 -4.41 14.88 14.39
C ALA A 47 -3.76 13.53 14.70
N GLU A 48 -4.21 12.90 15.78
CA GLU A 48 -3.74 11.58 16.19
C GLU A 48 -4.47 10.47 15.42
N MET A 49 -3.68 9.61 14.77
CA MET A 49 -4.14 8.39 14.12
C MET A 49 -4.47 7.29 15.14
N SER A 50 -5.14 6.22 14.70
CA SER A 50 -5.47 5.05 15.53
C SER A 50 -4.25 4.33 16.09
N CYS A 51 -3.05 4.54 15.53
CA CYS A 51 -1.78 4.04 16.05
C CYS A 51 -1.18 4.91 17.16
N GLY A 52 -1.78 6.05 17.48
CA GLY A 52 -1.28 6.97 18.47
C GLY A 52 -0.16 7.89 17.95
N HIS A 53 0.05 7.99 16.64
CA HIS A 53 1.00 8.95 16.04
C HIS A 53 0.26 10.17 15.47
N ALA A 54 0.87 11.34 15.59
CA ALA A 54 0.38 12.60 15.09
C ALA A 54 0.79 12.81 13.63
N VAL A 55 -0.17 13.23 12.80
CA VAL A 55 0.08 13.52 11.39
C VAL A 55 -0.67 14.78 10.96
N SER A 56 -0.10 15.49 10.00
CA SER A 56 -0.82 16.52 9.23
C SER A 56 -1.53 15.89 8.02
N PRO A 57 -2.57 16.54 7.47
CA PRO A 57 -3.24 16.03 6.27
C PRO A 57 -2.29 15.90 5.07
N GLU A 58 -1.37 16.86 4.95
CA GLU A 58 -0.40 16.95 3.87
C GLU A 58 0.63 15.80 3.95
N SER A 59 1.24 15.60 5.12
CA SER A 59 2.23 14.54 5.32
C SER A 59 1.62 13.15 5.11
N LEU A 60 0.39 12.93 5.61
CA LEU A 60 -0.31 11.67 5.44
C LEU A 60 -0.65 11.41 3.97
N THR A 61 -1.13 12.43 3.25
CA THR A 61 -1.42 12.31 1.79
C THR A 61 -0.16 11.93 1.03
N ALA A 62 0.93 12.66 1.25
CA ALA A 62 2.20 12.46 0.55
C ALA A 62 2.78 11.07 0.84
N TRP A 63 2.74 10.64 2.11
CA TRP A 63 3.21 9.31 2.50
C TRP A 63 2.40 8.19 1.81
N CYS A 64 1.07 8.24 1.90
CA CYS A 64 0.23 7.21 1.30
C CYS A 64 0.35 7.17 -0.23
N GLN A 65 0.51 8.34 -0.88
CA GLN A 65 0.78 8.41 -2.31
C GLN A 65 2.12 7.73 -2.66
N SER A 66 3.17 7.99 -1.87
CA SER A 66 4.47 7.34 -2.07
C SER A 66 4.41 5.81 -1.94
N LEU A 67 3.52 5.28 -1.10
CA LEU A 67 3.31 3.84 -0.96
C LEU A 67 2.69 3.26 -2.24
N LEU A 68 1.68 3.92 -2.80
CA LEU A 68 1.06 3.52 -4.07
C LEU A 68 2.06 3.55 -5.22
N ASP A 69 2.91 4.59 -5.28
CA ASP A 69 3.99 4.70 -6.27
C ASP A 69 5.03 3.57 -6.16
N GLN A 70 5.22 3.03 -4.95
CA GLN A 70 6.07 1.87 -4.67
C GLN A 70 5.35 0.52 -4.89
N GLY A 71 4.10 0.54 -5.35
CA GLY A 71 3.28 -0.67 -5.55
C GLY A 71 2.67 -1.25 -4.28
N GLN A 72 2.71 -0.52 -3.16
CA GLN A 72 2.13 -0.93 -1.89
C GLN A 72 0.71 -0.37 -1.76
N TYR A 73 -0.30 -1.24 -1.68
CA TYR A 73 -1.70 -0.84 -1.51
C TYR A 73 -2.17 -0.87 -0.04
N LYS A 74 -1.29 -1.30 0.88
CA LYS A 74 -1.54 -1.27 2.33
C LYS A 74 -0.87 -0.06 2.94
N PHE A 75 -1.65 0.79 3.59
CA PHE A 75 -1.12 1.98 4.25
C PHE A 75 -0.63 1.63 5.64
N THR A 76 0.64 1.90 5.94
CA THR A 76 1.25 1.62 7.24
C THR A 76 1.93 2.85 7.80
N CYS A 77 1.98 2.92 9.13
CA CYS A 77 2.63 4.00 9.86
C CYS A 77 4.17 3.92 9.75
N PRO A 78 4.84 4.97 9.22
CA PRO A 78 6.30 4.98 9.11
C PRO A 78 7.03 5.41 10.38
N ALA A 79 6.31 6.01 11.34
CA ALA A 79 6.89 6.57 12.55
C ALA A 79 7.67 5.52 13.35
N LEU A 80 8.71 5.94 14.06
CA LEU A 80 9.47 5.06 14.95
C LEU A 80 8.71 4.84 16.26
N LYS A 81 8.78 3.64 16.82
CA LYS A 81 8.31 3.34 18.18
C LYS A 81 9.20 4.04 19.21
N ASP A 82 8.63 4.32 20.39
CA ASP A 82 9.37 4.80 21.55
C ASP A 82 10.58 3.90 21.84
N GLY A 83 11.80 4.46 21.75
CA GLY A 83 13.06 3.70 21.93
C GLY A 83 13.84 3.38 20.65
N GLY A 84 13.38 3.81 19.47
CA GLY A 84 14.28 4.32 18.42
C GLY A 84 14.90 3.35 17.41
N ASN A 85 14.51 2.07 17.34
CA ASN A 85 15.07 1.13 16.36
C ASN A 85 14.05 0.37 15.50
N GLN A 86 12.75 0.59 15.70
CA GLN A 86 11.70 -0.13 14.97
C GLN A 86 10.60 0.83 14.52
N THR A 87 10.13 0.66 13.29
CA THR A 87 8.95 1.36 12.80
C THR A 87 7.68 0.87 13.49
N CYS A 88 6.68 1.74 13.58
CA CYS A 88 5.38 1.44 14.13
C CYS A 88 4.72 0.33 13.32
N GLY A 89 4.67 0.49 11.99
CA GLY A 89 4.20 -0.53 11.05
C GLY A 89 2.71 -0.86 11.17
N LYS A 90 1.95 -0.16 12.03
CA LYS A 90 0.51 -0.36 12.17
C LYS A 90 -0.19 0.00 10.87
N GLU A 91 -1.01 -0.91 10.37
CA GLU A 91 -1.84 -0.72 9.18
C GLU A 91 -3.00 0.23 9.49
N TRP A 92 -3.24 1.16 8.58
CA TRP A 92 -4.35 2.10 8.62
C TRP A 92 -5.40 1.71 7.57
N PRO A 93 -6.67 1.51 7.96
CA PRO A 93 -7.73 1.26 6.99
C PRO A 93 -7.92 2.50 6.10
N TYR A 94 -8.21 2.29 4.81
CA TYR A 94 -8.37 3.39 3.85
C TYR A 94 -9.45 4.40 4.27
N VAL A 95 -10.50 3.96 4.97
CA VAL A 95 -11.54 4.85 5.52
C VAL A 95 -10.96 5.86 6.52
N GLU A 96 -10.00 5.42 7.36
CA GLU A 96 -9.28 6.30 8.28
C GLU A 96 -8.39 7.27 7.49
N VAL A 97 -7.61 6.76 6.53
CA VAL A 97 -6.72 7.57 5.68
C VAL A 97 -7.50 8.66 4.93
N ARG A 98 -8.61 8.32 4.27
CA ARG A 98 -9.45 9.25 3.51
C ARG A 98 -9.91 10.43 4.36
N LYS A 99 -10.33 10.14 5.60
CA LYS A 99 -10.82 11.15 6.54
C LYS A 99 -9.68 12.00 7.10
N MET A 100 -8.59 11.36 7.53
CA MET A 100 -7.45 12.02 8.19
C MET A 100 -6.59 12.84 7.22
N ALA A 101 -6.49 12.41 5.97
CA ALA A 101 -5.74 13.10 4.93
C ALA A 101 -6.56 14.20 4.23
N VAL A 102 -7.85 14.35 4.58
CA VAL A 102 -8.78 15.31 3.97
C VAL A 102 -8.71 15.22 2.44
N LEU A 103 -8.80 13.99 1.92
CA LEU A 103 -8.67 13.76 0.48
C LEU A 103 -9.84 14.39 -0.27
N THR A 104 -9.56 15.08 -1.36
CA THR A 104 -10.58 15.55 -2.31
C THR A 104 -11.15 14.37 -3.09
N ASP A 105 -12.29 14.55 -3.75
CA ASP A 105 -12.91 13.49 -4.56
C ASP A 105 -11.98 12.98 -5.68
N SER A 106 -11.19 13.88 -6.29
CA SER A 106 -10.21 13.49 -7.31
C SER A 106 -9.07 12.65 -6.73
N GLU A 107 -8.58 12.98 -5.53
CA GLU A 107 -7.54 12.23 -4.85
C GLU A 107 -8.04 10.86 -4.39
N GLN A 108 -9.25 10.80 -3.85
CA GLN A 108 -9.86 9.54 -3.44
C GLN A 108 -10.02 8.60 -4.63
N ARG A 109 -10.50 9.12 -5.77
CA ARG A 109 -10.60 8.37 -7.01
C ARG A 109 -9.23 7.82 -7.43
N HIS A 110 -8.19 8.65 -7.41
CA HIS A 110 -6.85 8.22 -7.76
C HIS A 110 -6.31 7.13 -6.82
N PHE A 111 -6.55 7.26 -5.52
CA PHE A 111 -6.18 6.26 -4.52
C PHE A 111 -6.92 4.94 -4.76
N GLU A 112 -8.24 5.00 -4.97
CA GLU A 112 -9.08 3.82 -5.19
C GLU A 112 -8.71 3.08 -6.48
N GLU A 113 -8.51 3.80 -7.59
CA GLU A 113 -8.06 3.23 -8.86
C GLU A 113 -6.67 2.58 -8.73
N SER A 114 -5.73 3.24 -8.05
CA SER A 114 -4.38 2.72 -7.81
C SER A 114 -4.38 1.48 -6.93
N MET A 115 -5.11 1.50 -5.81
CA MET A 115 -5.26 0.34 -4.93
C MET A 115 -5.89 -0.85 -5.66
N ALA A 116 -6.96 -0.61 -6.45
CA ALA A 116 -7.63 -1.66 -7.20
C ALA A 116 -6.70 -2.28 -8.26
N ALA A 117 -5.94 -1.46 -8.99
CA ALA A 117 -4.97 -1.94 -9.97
C ALA A 117 -3.86 -2.79 -9.32
N LEU A 118 -3.30 -2.32 -8.20
CA LEU A 118 -2.26 -3.05 -7.46
C LEU A 118 -2.79 -4.35 -6.85
N ALA A 119 -4.00 -4.35 -6.29
CA ALA A 119 -4.61 -5.56 -5.76
C ALA A 119 -4.88 -6.59 -6.87
N ALA A 120 -5.35 -6.15 -8.05
CA ALA A 120 -5.59 -7.02 -9.20
C ALA A 120 -4.28 -7.62 -9.74
N ALA A 121 -3.21 -6.83 -9.82
CA ALA A 121 -1.89 -7.31 -10.24
C ALA A 121 -1.36 -8.41 -9.30
N ASN A 122 -1.45 -8.19 -7.98
CA ASN A 122 -1.03 -9.17 -6.98
C ASN A 122 -1.85 -10.48 -7.06
N PHE A 123 -3.14 -10.41 -7.35
CA PHE A 123 -3.97 -11.60 -7.52
C PHE A 123 -3.62 -12.40 -8.78
N HIS A 124 -3.27 -11.70 -9.88
CA HIS A 124 -2.84 -12.35 -11.10
C HIS A 124 -1.49 -13.06 -10.93
N GLU A 125 -0.53 -12.42 -10.26
CA GLU A 125 0.75 -13.04 -9.90
C GLU A 125 0.58 -14.28 -9.03
N TYR A 126 -0.33 -14.23 -8.05
CA TYR A 126 -0.64 -15.40 -7.24
C TYR A 126 -1.16 -16.57 -8.10
N LYS A 127 -2.07 -16.30 -9.05
CA LYS A 127 -2.59 -17.33 -9.95
C LYS A 127 -1.52 -17.88 -10.91
N SER A 128 -0.68 -17.03 -11.49
CA SER A 128 0.37 -17.49 -12.39
C SER A 128 1.39 -18.36 -11.67
N VAL A 129 1.83 -17.96 -10.47
CA VAL A 129 2.71 -18.78 -9.63
C VAL A 129 2.03 -20.09 -9.27
N SER A 130 0.77 -20.07 -8.80
CA SER A 130 0.03 -21.28 -8.41
C SER A 130 -0.13 -22.29 -9.54
N ILE A 131 -0.37 -21.81 -10.77
CA ILE A 131 -0.46 -22.67 -11.96
C ILE A 131 0.91 -23.26 -12.29
N ILE A 132 1.96 -22.44 -12.30
CA ILE A 132 3.34 -22.89 -12.57
C ILE A 132 3.80 -23.94 -11.54
N VAL A 133 3.52 -23.76 -10.25
CA VAL A 133 3.93 -24.74 -9.23
C VAL A 133 3.19 -26.08 -9.43
N CYS A 134 1.91 -26.04 -9.81
CA CYS A 134 1.12 -27.25 -10.03
C CYS A 134 1.66 -28.06 -11.23
N GLU A 135 1.97 -27.39 -12.34
CA GLU A 135 2.54 -28.04 -13.53
C GLU A 135 3.93 -28.66 -13.27
N ILE A 136 4.79 -27.98 -12.51
CA ILE A 136 6.12 -28.47 -12.13
C ILE A 136 6.03 -29.72 -11.23
N ILE A 137 5.08 -29.75 -10.29
CA ILE A 137 4.88 -30.92 -9.41
C ILE A 137 4.35 -32.12 -10.21
N THR A 138 3.47 -31.90 -11.20
CA THR A 138 2.95 -32.99 -12.05
C THR A 138 3.96 -33.55 -13.04
N THR A 139 4.95 -32.74 -13.48
CA THR A 139 6.01 -33.19 -14.40
C THR A 139 7.18 -33.86 -13.69
N SER A 140 7.38 -33.62 -12.40
CA SER A 140 8.47 -34.21 -11.59
C SER A 140 8.14 -35.59 -11.00
N LEU A 141 6.92 -36.10 -11.17
CA LEU A 141 6.52 -37.46 -10.74
C LEU A 141 6.63 -38.54 -11.82
N ILE A 142 7.25 -38.24 -12.98
CA ILE A 142 7.66 -39.30 -13.91
C ILE A 142 8.98 -39.91 -13.40
N VAL A 143 8.85 -40.77 -12.40
CA VAL A 143 9.87 -41.79 -12.07
C VAL A 143 10.01 -42.74 -13.26
N PRO A 144 11.19 -42.94 -13.85
CA PRO A 144 11.42 -44.05 -14.77
C PRO A 144 11.74 -45.28 -13.91
N VAL A 145 10.73 -46.07 -13.56
CA VAL A 145 10.96 -47.44 -13.09
C VAL A 145 10.30 -48.40 -14.06
N SER A 146 11.14 -48.92 -14.93
CA SER A 146 10.91 -50.06 -15.82
C SER A 146 10.51 -51.28 -15.01
N ILE A 147 9.27 -51.76 -15.14
CA ILE A 147 8.93 -53.16 -14.88
C ILE A 147 7.90 -53.61 -15.94
N THR A 148 8.39 -54.35 -16.92
CA THR A 148 7.61 -55.30 -17.71
C THR A 148 7.40 -56.57 -16.89
N VAL A 149 6.16 -57.01 -16.64
CA VAL A 149 5.77 -58.42 -16.84
C VAL A 149 4.25 -58.51 -17.03
N SER A 150 3.87 -59.25 -18.06
CA SER A 150 2.53 -59.72 -18.39
C SER A 150 1.91 -60.60 -17.30
N SER A 151 0.61 -60.44 -17.04
CA SER A 151 -0.40 -61.51 -17.12
C SER A 151 -1.78 -61.00 -16.75
N LEU A 152 -2.74 -61.48 -17.54
CA LEU A 152 -4.19 -61.48 -17.30
C LEU A 152 -4.52 -61.90 -15.86
N ILE A 153 -5.61 -61.37 -15.28
CA ILE A 153 -6.71 -62.15 -14.67
C ILE A 153 -7.83 -61.20 -14.19
N ASN A 154 -9.00 -61.51 -14.74
CA ASN A 154 -10.40 -61.07 -14.60
C ASN A 154 -10.90 -60.32 -13.35
N CYS A 155 -11.83 -59.41 -13.67
CA CYS A 155 -12.93 -58.96 -12.81
C CYS A 155 -13.89 -60.13 -12.49
N THR A 156 -14.31 -60.21 -11.24
CA THR A 156 -15.61 -60.74 -10.79
C THR A 156 -16.13 -59.83 -9.70
#